data_AF-A0A1B8Y6B3-F1
#
_entry.id   AF-A0A1B8Y6B3-F1
#
_cell.length_a   1.000
_cell.length_b   1.000
_cell.length_c   1.000
_cell.angle_alpha   90.00
_cell.angle_beta   90.00
_cell.angle_gamma   90.00
#
_symmetry.space_group_name_H-M   'P 1'
#
loop_
_entity.id
_entity.type
_entity.pdbx_description
1 polymer ?
#
loop_
_entity_poly.entity_id
_entity_poly.type
_entity_poly.pdbx_seq_one_letter_code
_entity_poly.pdbx_strand_id
1 'polypeptide(L)'
;ISYGATDPALSDRSTFPYFFRTTESDAGYYVLISKIAKYFQWNWVGIIVSNDERGERDHQLLKYYLSRENVCIEFTLRITNINNGNIFYREILKKASANVIIFCGAVNLNILQFKYLYDMLSDKTFILTSNWLYYNHLIDFSHKVFHGSLLLMQNKENYPSNSPYAQFSKGFNPSRYPDDKLLEYIWLQYNFCLHKKQYIQRLHNCSEQESIAEIPMYNSGFHTFNMIYAADMFVKALHYMHHSPGLGTSGMSKKVYNYRYKVSFILLQLYTCAFMFTK
;
A
#
# COMPACT_ATOMS: atom_id res chain seq x y z
N ILE A 1 -10.92 10.49 3.74
CA ILE A 1 -9.56 10.64 3.17
C ILE A 1 -8.82 9.35 3.51
N SER A 2 -8.46 8.53 2.53
CA SER A 2 -7.74 7.27 2.73
C SER A 2 -6.23 7.50 2.72
N TYR A 3 -5.50 6.91 3.66
CA TYR A 3 -4.04 7.01 3.73
C TYR A 3 -3.29 5.83 3.08
N GLY A 4 -4.03 4.84 2.56
CA GLY A 4 -3.41 3.62 2.00
C GLY A 4 -4.12 3.00 0.80
N ALA A 5 -5.27 3.51 0.36
CA ALA A 5 -5.97 2.94 -0.80
C ALA A 5 -5.43 3.50 -2.13
N THR A 6 -4.79 2.63 -2.92
CA THR A 6 -4.06 2.98 -4.15
C THR A 6 -4.77 2.57 -5.45
N ASP A 7 -5.87 1.80 -5.38
CA ASP A 7 -6.61 1.29 -6.55
C ASP A 7 -6.91 2.45 -7.53
N PRO A 8 -6.54 2.33 -8.83
CA PRO A 8 -6.81 3.36 -9.83
C PRO A 8 -8.29 3.73 -9.97
N ALA A 9 -9.20 2.78 -9.77
CA ALA A 9 -10.65 3.00 -9.89
C ALA A 9 -11.17 4.05 -8.90
N LEU A 10 -10.53 4.21 -7.73
CA LEU A 10 -10.90 5.20 -6.72
C LEU A 10 -10.67 6.65 -7.15
N SER A 11 -10.02 6.87 -8.31
CA SER A 11 -9.83 8.19 -8.91
C SER A 11 -11.06 8.68 -9.67
N ASP A 12 -12.00 7.79 -9.99
CA ASP A 12 -13.23 8.17 -10.70
C ASP A 12 -14.17 8.96 -9.78
N ARG A 13 -14.24 10.27 -10.01
CA ARG A 13 -15.08 11.20 -9.25
C ARG A 13 -16.58 11.03 -9.53
N SER A 14 -16.96 10.38 -10.63
CA SER A 14 -18.36 10.10 -10.93
C SER A 14 -18.89 8.99 -10.02
N THR A 15 -18.12 7.90 -9.86
CA THR A 15 -18.45 6.80 -8.94
C THR A 15 -18.12 7.14 -7.48
N PHE A 16 -17.00 7.83 -7.22
CA PHE A 16 -16.48 8.14 -5.88
C PHE A 16 -16.32 9.65 -5.63
N PRO A 17 -17.41 10.45 -5.64
CA PRO A 17 -17.34 11.92 -5.56
C PRO A 17 -16.73 12.42 -4.24
N TYR A 18 -16.90 11.68 -3.14
CA TYR A 18 -16.44 12.05 -1.80
C TYR A 18 -15.14 11.35 -1.38
N PHE A 19 -14.54 10.55 -2.27
CA PHE A 19 -13.31 9.85 -1.96
C PHE A 19 -12.10 10.78 -2.14
N PHE A 20 -11.21 10.80 -1.16
CA PHE A 20 -9.94 11.51 -1.22
C PHE A 20 -8.89 10.58 -0.65
N ARG A 21 -7.64 10.72 -1.06
CA ARG A 21 -6.54 9.93 -0.52
C ARG A 21 -5.28 10.76 -0.41
N THR A 22 -4.39 10.41 0.51
CA THR A 22 -3.07 11.04 0.67
C THR A 22 -1.95 10.19 0.08
N THR A 23 -2.33 9.19 -0.72
CA THR A 23 -1.45 8.25 -1.40
C THR A 23 -1.65 8.37 -2.91
N GLU A 24 -0.60 8.09 -3.66
CA GLU A 24 -0.66 8.07 -5.12
C GLU A 24 -1.47 6.89 -5.66
N SER A 25 -1.96 7.05 -6.89
CA SER A 25 -2.62 5.96 -7.61
C SER A 25 -1.61 4.92 -8.08
N ASP A 26 -1.99 3.64 -8.08
CA ASP A 26 -1.18 2.60 -8.73
C ASP A 26 -1.01 2.82 -10.24
N ALA A 27 -1.86 3.64 -10.87
CA ALA A 27 -1.69 4.06 -12.25
C ALA A 27 -0.33 4.73 -12.52
N GLY A 28 0.17 5.53 -11.57
CA GLY A 28 1.49 6.14 -11.66
C GLY A 28 2.61 5.11 -11.64
N TYR A 29 2.44 4.01 -10.91
CA TYR A 29 3.41 2.92 -10.90
C TYR A 29 3.50 2.22 -12.24
N TYR A 30 2.39 1.95 -12.92
CA TYR A 30 2.45 1.28 -14.22
C TYR A 30 3.11 2.14 -15.30
N VAL A 31 2.97 3.46 -15.22
CA VAL A 31 3.76 4.40 -16.05
C VAL A 31 5.24 4.29 -15.71
N LEU A 32 5.60 4.33 -14.42
CA LEU A 32 7.00 4.23 -14.00
C LEU A 32 7.63 2.90 -14.43
N ILE A 33 6.92 1.79 -14.26
CA ILE A 33 7.37 0.46 -14.66
C ILE A 33 7.65 0.40 -16.16
N SER A 34 6.79 0.97 -17.01
CA SER A 34 7.06 0.98 -18.46
C SER A 34 8.28 1.82 -18.82
N LYS A 35 8.49 2.96 -18.13
CA LYS A 35 9.70 3.78 -18.30
C LYS A 35 10.97 3.05 -17.85
N ILE A 36 10.91 2.33 -16.74
CA ILE A 36 12.02 1.49 -16.24
C ILE A 36 12.34 0.40 -17.25
N ALA A 37 11.32 -0.34 -17.72
CA ALA A 37 11.50 -1.40 -18.71
C ALA A 37 12.16 -0.87 -19.99
N LYS A 38 11.74 0.30 -20.48
CA LYS A 38 12.40 0.96 -21.61
C LYS A 38 13.83 1.36 -21.33
N TYR A 39 14.10 1.97 -20.17
CA TYR A 39 15.43 2.44 -19.80
C TYR A 39 16.45 1.28 -19.77
N PHE A 40 16.05 0.14 -19.20
CA PHE A 40 16.87 -1.08 -19.15
C PHE A 40 16.76 -1.95 -20.42
N GLN A 41 16.03 -1.49 -21.44
CA GLN A 41 15.83 -2.20 -22.71
C GLN A 41 15.24 -3.62 -22.53
N TRP A 42 14.37 -3.78 -21.54
CA TRP A 42 13.60 -5.00 -21.31
C TRP A 42 12.47 -5.09 -22.32
N ASN A 43 12.76 -5.71 -23.47
CA ASN A 43 11.80 -5.85 -24.56
C ASN A 43 10.74 -6.92 -24.30
N TRP A 44 10.99 -7.88 -23.40
CA TRP A 44 10.08 -8.96 -23.04
C TRP A 44 9.95 -9.07 -21.53
N VAL A 45 8.71 -9.04 -21.04
CA VAL A 45 8.39 -9.19 -19.62
C VAL A 45 7.32 -10.25 -19.40
N GLY A 46 7.41 -10.96 -18.28
CA GLY A 46 6.31 -11.74 -17.74
C GLY A 46 5.42 -10.87 -16.84
N ILE A 47 4.13 -11.23 -16.73
CA ILE A 47 3.22 -10.58 -15.78
C ILE A 47 2.59 -11.64 -14.87
N ILE A 48 2.56 -11.36 -13.57
CA ILE A 48 1.74 -12.09 -12.60
C ILE A 48 0.64 -11.16 -12.12
N VAL A 49 -0.60 -11.65 -12.16
CA VAL A 49 -1.81 -10.87 -11.87
C VAL A 49 -2.57 -11.50 -10.71
N SER A 50 -3.09 -10.69 -9.79
CA SER A 50 -4.09 -11.17 -8.82
C SER A 50 -5.34 -11.65 -9.54
N ASN A 51 -5.87 -12.81 -9.17
CA ASN A 51 -7.06 -13.36 -9.82
C ASN A 51 -8.35 -12.74 -9.26
N ASP A 52 -8.50 -11.44 -9.44
CA ASP A 52 -9.64 -10.62 -9.04
C ASP A 52 -9.89 -9.47 -10.03
N GLU A 53 -11.00 -8.76 -9.88
CA GLU A 53 -11.36 -7.65 -10.79
C GLU A 53 -10.33 -6.52 -10.80
N ARG A 54 -9.69 -6.26 -9.65
CA ARG A 54 -8.62 -5.26 -9.56
C ARG A 54 -7.43 -5.69 -10.41
N GLY A 55 -7.01 -6.95 -10.30
CA GLY A 55 -5.92 -7.52 -11.08
C GLY A 55 -6.16 -7.38 -12.59
N GLU A 56 -7.37 -7.64 -13.07
CA GLU A 56 -7.69 -7.45 -14.49
C GLU A 56 -7.61 -6.00 -14.94
N ARG A 57 -8.14 -5.06 -14.15
CA ARG A 57 -8.04 -3.61 -14.45
C ARG A 57 -6.60 -3.15 -14.49
N ASP A 58 -5.83 -3.52 -13.46
CA ASP A 58 -4.43 -3.15 -13.33
C ASP A 58 -3.60 -3.77 -14.47
N HIS A 59 -3.89 -5.01 -14.87
CA HIS A 59 -3.23 -5.69 -15.98
C HIS A 59 -3.49 -4.99 -17.32
N GLN A 60 -4.74 -4.57 -17.58
CA GLN A 60 -5.09 -3.80 -18.78
C GLN A 60 -4.33 -2.47 -18.82
N LEU A 61 -4.24 -1.77 -17.68
CA LEU A 61 -3.54 -0.51 -17.57
C LEU A 61 -2.03 -0.65 -17.78
N LEU A 62 -1.42 -1.68 -17.18
CA LEU A 62 -0.01 -2.02 -17.38
C LEU A 62 0.27 -2.38 -18.84
N LYS A 63 -0.57 -3.22 -19.46
CA LYS A 63 -0.45 -3.59 -20.88
C LYS A 63 -0.47 -2.36 -21.78
N TYR A 64 -1.36 -1.41 -21.52
CA TYR A 64 -1.41 -0.15 -22.24
C TYR A 64 -0.08 0.61 -22.15
N TYR A 65 0.47 0.82 -20.96
CA TYR A 65 1.72 1.58 -20.79
C TYR A 65 2.96 0.86 -21.32
N LEU A 66 3.04 -0.46 -21.20
CA LEU A 66 4.13 -1.25 -21.79
C LEU A 66 4.10 -1.17 -23.32
N SER A 67 2.92 -1.27 -23.94
CA SER A 67 2.79 -1.17 -25.40
C SER A 67 3.28 0.17 -25.96
N ARG A 68 3.07 1.27 -25.21
CA ARG A 68 3.53 2.61 -25.60
C ARG A 68 5.04 2.77 -25.57
N GLU A 69 5.72 1.92 -24.81
CA GLU A 69 7.18 1.88 -24.72
C GLU A 69 7.78 0.72 -25.52
N ASN A 70 7.00 0.07 -26.40
CA ASN A 70 7.39 -1.09 -27.22
C ASN A 70 7.90 -2.30 -26.42
N VAL A 71 7.33 -2.53 -25.23
CA VAL A 71 7.63 -3.70 -24.40
C VAL A 71 6.56 -4.78 -24.61
N CYS A 72 7.00 -5.99 -24.96
CA CYS A 72 6.15 -7.14 -25.19
C CYS A 72 5.89 -7.92 -23.90
N ILE A 73 4.68 -8.45 -23.76
CA ILE A 73 4.30 -9.35 -22.68
C ILE A 73 4.43 -10.78 -23.22
N GLU A 74 5.38 -11.55 -22.70
CA GLU A 74 5.61 -12.93 -23.14
C GLU A 74 4.57 -13.89 -22.55
N PHE A 75 4.25 -13.70 -21.27
CA PHE A 75 3.27 -14.51 -20.57
C PHE A 75 2.52 -13.71 -19.51
N THR A 76 1.33 -14.19 -19.18
CA THR A 76 0.52 -13.67 -18.06
C THR A 76 0.03 -14.83 -17.22
N LEU A 77 0.38 -14.84 -15.93
CA LEU A 77 -0.06 -15.85 -14.95
C LEU A 77 -1.02 -15.20 -13.95
N ARG A 78 -2.13 -15.87 -13.63
CA ARG A 78 -3.14 -15.39 -12.67
C ARG A 78 -3.11 -16.22 -11.42
N ILE A 79 -2.86 -15.61 -10.26
CA ILE A 79 -2.70 -16.29 -8.98
C ILE A 79 -4.01 -16.99 -8.58
N THR A 80 -4.06 -18.30 -8.73
CA THR A 80 -5.17 -19.15 -8.30
C THR A 80 -4.77 -20.01 -7.11
N ASN A 81 -5.74 -20.70 -6.48
CA ASN A 81 -5.44 -21.67 -5.42
C ASN A 81 -5.08 -23.02 -6.08
N ILE A 82 -3.86 -23.53 -5.84
CA ILE A 82 -3.26 -24.54 -6.71
C ILE A 82 -3.12 -25.88 -6.00
N ASN A 83 -4.00 -26.82 -6.35
CA ASN A 83 -3.65 -28.24 -6.41
C ASN A 83 -3.22 -28.64 -7.85
N ASN A 84 -3.66 -27.93 -8.91
CA ASN A 84 -3.38 -28.27 -10.32
C ASN A 84 -2.57 -27.22 -11.14
N GLY A 85 -2.51 -25.95 -10.71
CA GLY A 85 -1.80 -24.87 -11.43
C GLY A 85 -0.27 -24.98 -11.49
N ASN A 86 0.40 -25.76 -10.64
CA ASN A 86 1.87 -25.80 -10.62
C ASN A 86 2.46 -26.39 -11.91
N ILE A 87 1.77 -27.34 -12.55
CA ILE A 87 2.21 -27.95 -13.81
C ILE A 87 2.12 -26.92 -14.94
N PHE A 88 0.96 -26.26 -15.08
CA PHE A 88 0.74 -25.24 -16.10
C PHE A 88 1.74 -24.08 -15.98
N TYR A 89 1.95 -23.58 -14.75
CA TYR A 89 2.91 -22.51 -14.49
C TYR A 89 4.33 -22.95 -14.85
N ARG A 90 4.71 -24.18 -14.48
CA ARG A 90 6.02 -24.75 -14.79
C ARG A 90 6.25 -24.86 -16.29
N GLU A 91 5.25 -25.28 -17.07
CA GLU A 91 5.39 -25.37 -18.53
C GLU A 91 5.61 -24.00 -19.19
N ILE A 92 4.90 -22.97 -18.72
CA ILE A 92 5.08 -21.60 -19.20
C ILE A 92 6.47 -21.08 -18.80
N LEU A 93 6.83 -21.17 -17.52
CA LEU A 93 8.08 -20.63 -16.99
C LEU A 93 9.31 -21.34 -17.58
N LYS A 94 9.23 -22.63 -17.90
CA LYS A 94 10.30 -23.37 -18.59
C LYS A 94 10.56 -22.88 -20.02
N LYS A 95 9.53 -22.37 -20.70
CA LYS A 95 9.62 -21.87 -22.08
C LYS A 95 9.90 -20.37 -22.14
N ALA A 96 9.65 -19.65 -21.04
CA ALA A 96 9.78 -18.21 -20.98
C ALA A 96 11.24 -17.75 -21.02
N SER A 97 11.51 -16.81 -21.92
CA SER A 97 12.80 -16.13 -22.09
C SER A 97 12.90 -14.83 -21.29
N ALA A 98 11.77 -14.25 -20.88
CA ALA A 98 11.71 -13.04 -20.08
C ALA A 98 12.38 -13.26 -18.72
N ASN A 99 13.33 -12.39 -18.39
CA ASN A 99 14.02 -12.39 -17.10
C ASN A 99 13.38 -11.46 -16.08
N VAL A 100 12.44 -10.64 -16.51
CA VAL A 100 11.74 -9.66 -15.67
C VAL A 100 10.28 -10.05 -15.57
N ILE A 101 9.77 -10.12 -14.33
CA ILE A 101 8.39 -10.46 -14.04
C ILE A 101 7.75 -9.33 -13.23
N ILE A 102 6.69 -8.74 -13.77
CA ILE A 102 5.98 -7.63 -13.12
C ILE A 102 4.78 -8.20 -12.36
N PHE A 103 4.67 -7.83 -11.08
CA PHE A 103 3.49 -8.13 -10.28
C PHE A 103 2.43 -7.03 -10.42
N CYS A 104 1.19 -7.44 -10.61
CA CYS A 104 0.08 -6.55 -10.89
C CYS A 104 -1.18 -6.95 -10.08
N GLY A 105 -1.89 -5.96 -9.53
CA GLY A 105 -3.07 -6.19 -8.70
C GLY A 105 -2.79 -6.28 -7.19
N ALA A 106 -3.76 -6.84 -6.46
CA ALA A 106 -3.69 -6.99 -5.00
C ALA A 106 -2.72 -8.09 -4.56
N VAL A 107 -2.12 -7.95 -3.38
CA VAL A 107 -1.29 -9.03 -2.83
C VAL A 107 -2.19 -10.20 -2.45
N ASN A 108 -1.81 -11.39 -2.90
CA ASN A 108 -2.52 -12.64 -2.64
C ASN A 108 -1.58 -13.64 -1.99
N LEU A 109 -1.95 -14.19 -0.83
CA LEU A 109 -1.12 -15.12 -0.06
C LEU A 109 -0.81 -16.43 -0.80
N ASN A 110 -1.59 -16.79 -1.82
CA ASN A 110 -1.27 -17.92 -2.68
C ASN A 110 0.08 -17.76 -3.41
N ILE A 111 0.67 -16.55 -3.45
CA ILE A 111 2.05 -16.36 -3.92
C ILE A 111 3.07 -17.19 -3.14
N LEU A 112 2.80 -17.53 -1.87
CA LEU A 112 3.67 -18.41 -1.08
C LEU A 112 3.90 -19.78 -1.74
N GLN A 113 3.02 -20.17 -2.65
CA GLN A 113 3.15 -21.40 -3.43
C GLN A 113 4.27 -21.30 -4.49
N PHE A 114 4.77 -20.10 -4.79
CA PHE A 114 5.89 -19.91 -5.73
C PHE A 114 7.19 -20.50 -5.22
N LYS A 115 7.30 -20.82 -3.92
CA LYS A 115 8.38 -21.64 -3.38
C LYS A 115 8.51 -23.00 -4.11
N TYR A 116 7.42 -23.56 -4.63
CA TYR A 116 7.43 -24.80 -5.41
C TYR A 116 7.91 -24.62 -6.86
N LEU A 117 8.07 -23.37 -7.29
CA LEU A 117 8.57 -22.96 -8.60
C LEU A 117 9.95 -22.29 -8.49
N TYR A 118 10.60 -22.42 -7.32
CA TYR A 118 11.87 -21.76 -6.98
C TYR A 118 12.92 -21.90 -8.09
N ASP A 119 13.19 -23.12 -8.57
CA ASP A 119 14.23 -23.40 -9.57
C ASP A 119 14.03 -22.63 -10.90
N MET A 120 12.82 -22.15 -11.19
CA MET A 120 12.52 -21.39 -12.41
C MET A 120 12.42 -19.88 -12.16
N LEU A 121 12.23 -19.48 -10.90
CA LEU A 121 11.98 -18.10 -10.50
C LEU A 121 13.18 -17.45 -9.80
N SER A 122 14.12 -18.23 -9.28
CA SER A 122 15.29 -17.74 -8.52
C SER A 122 16.16 -16.76 -9.32
N ASP A 123 16.20 -16.93 -10.63
CA ASP A 123 17.05 -16.14 -11.53
C ASP A 123 16.26 -15.01 -12.20
N LYS A 124 14.99 -14.81 -11.82
CA LYS A 124 14.11 -13.80 -12.38
C LYS A 124 14.10 -12.56 -11.49
N THR A 125 14.16 -11.39 -12.10
CA THR A 125 13.99 -10.11 -11.42
C THR A 125 12.51 -9.78 -11.35
N PHE A 126 11.98 -9.63 -10.13
CA PHE A 126 10.60 -9.19 -9.94
C PHE A 126 10.52 -7.67 -9.87
N ILE A 127 9.43 -7.09 -10.40
CA ILE A 127 9.03 -5.71 -10.12
C ILE A 127 7.74 -5.76 -9.31
N LEU A 128 7.83 -5.32 -8.06
CA LEU A 128 6.75 -5.33 -7.08
C LEU A 128 6.27 -3.90 -6.82
N THR A 129 4.97 -3.74 -6.60
CA THR A 129 4.36 -2.45 -6.24
C THR A 129 4.41 -2.21 -4.73
N SER A 130 4.12 -0.97 -4.30
CA SER A 130 4.16 -0.58 -2.89
C SER A 130 3.24 -1.40 -1.98
N ASN A 131 2.20 -2.05 -2.53
CA ASN A 131 1.31 -2.94 -1.79
C ASN A 131 2.05 -4.10 -1.10
N TRP A 132 3.21 -4.50 -1.64
CA TRP A 132 4.03 -5.58 -1.10
C TRP A 132 4.80 -5.21 0.17
N LEU A 133 4.95 -3.91 0.48
CA LEU A 133 5.62 -3.46 1.70
C LEU A 133 4.85 -3.84 2.96
N TYR A 134 3.51 -3.94 2.89
CA TYR A 134 2.69 -4.47 3.97
C TYR A 134 2.98 -5.96 4.24
N TYR A 135 3.42 -6.66 3.21
CA TYR A 135 3.70 -8.09 3.24
C TYR A 135 5.19 -8.38 3.13
N ASN A 136 6.03 -7.50 3.70
CA ASN A 136 7.49 -7.67 3.70
C ASN A 136 7.91 -9.05 4.23
N HIS A 137 7.22 -9.56 5.25
CA HIS A 137 7.43 -10.91 5.79
C HIS A 137 7.27 -12.02 4.74
N LEU A 138 6.43 -11.85 3.71
CA LEU A 138 6.31 -12.81 2.60
C LEU A 138 7.51 -12.74 1.66
N ILE A 139 8.04 -11.54 1.44
CA ILE A 139 9.27 -11.30 0.67
C ILE A 139 10.44 -11.94 1.43
N ASP A 140 10.55 -11.70 2.74
CA ASP A 140 11.60 -12.27 3.60
C ASP A 140 11.53 -13.79 3.64
N PHE A 141 10.33 -14.35 3.80
CA PHE A 141 10.11 -15.80 3.78
C PHE A 141 10.52 -16.42 2.44
N SER A 142 10.31 -15.69 1.34
CA SER A 142 10.64 -16.12 -0.02
C SER A 142 11.87 -15.39 -0.59
N HIS A 143 12.81 -14.96 0.26
CA HIS A 143 13.92 -14.08 -0.13
C HIS A 143 14.75 -14.64 -1.28
N LYS A 144 14.88 -15.97 -1.38
CA LYS A 144 15.61 -16.62 -2.47
C LYS A 144 14.95 -16.41 -3.84
N VAL A 145 13.62 -16.28 -3.88
CA VAL A 145 12.85 -15.99 -5.12
C VAL A 145 12.95 -14.52 -5.47
N PHE A 146 12.87 -13.63 -4.47
CA PHE A 146 12.83 -12.19 -4.69
C PHE A 146 14.21 -11.51 -4.64
N HIS A 147 15.29 -12.29 -4.63
CA HIS A 147 16.64 -11.74 -4.60
C HIS A 147 16.92 -10.92 -5.87
N GLY A 148 17.51 -9.73 -5.73
CA GLY A 148 17.80 -8.84 -6.85
C GLY A 148 16.55 -8.22 -7.50
N SER A 149 15.39 -8.31 -6.84
CA SER A 149 14.13 -7.72 -7.32
C SER A 149 13.97 -6.26 -6.93
N LEU A 150 13.12 -5.55 -7.68
CA LEU A 150 12.79 -4.14 -7.46
C LEU A 150 11.44 -4.03 -6.76
N LEU A 151 11.40 -3.31 -5.63
CA LEU A 151 10.17 -2.96 -4.93
C LEU A 151 9.95 -1.45 -5.02
N LEU A 152 8.87 -1.04 -5.67
CA LEU A 152 8.48 0.36 -5.77
C LEU A 152 7.81 0.80 -4.47
N MET A 153 8.33 1.85 -3.85
CA MET A 153 7.82 2.38 -2.59
C MET A 153 7.18 3.75 -2.82
N GLN A 154 6.15 4.06 -2.05
CA GLN A 154 5.63 5.43 -1.95
C GLN A 154 6.60 6.33 -1.19
N ASN A 155 6.42 7.64 -1.30
CA ASN A 155 7.16 8.58 -0.45
C ASN A 155 7.00 8.17 1.02
N LYS A 156 8.12 7.80 1.63
CA LYS A 156 8.25 7.55 3.06
C LYS A 156 8.97 8.75 3.66
N GLU A 157 8.39 9.30 4.72
CA GLU A 157 9.10 10.26 5.53
C GLU A 157 9.95 9.51 6.57
N ASN A 158 11.21 9.94 6.72
CA ASN A 158 12.02 9.50 7.83
C ASN A 158 11.62 10.35 9.04
N TYR A 159 11.22 9.71 10.13
CA TYR A 159 10.94 10.39 11.39
C TYR A 159 12.20 10.33 12.26
N PRO A 160 12.94 11.44 12.41
CA PRO A 160 14.07 11.47 13.31
C PRO A 160 13.65 11.08 14.73
N SER A 161 14.56 10.50 15.51
CA SER A 161 14.29 10.06 16.88
C SER A 161 13.81 11.17 17.82
N ASN A 162 14.05 12.44 17.49
CA ASN A 162 13.59 13.62 18.23
C ASN A 162 12.25 14.19 17.73
N SER A 163 11.66 13.64 16.66
CA SER A 163 10.37 14.10 16.14
C SER A 163 9.23 13.86 17.14
N PRO A 164 8.16 14.68 17.11
CA PRO A 164 6.97 14.45 17.93
C PRO A 164 6.37 13.05 17.73
N TYR A 165 6.40 12.52 16.51
CA TYR A 165 5.95 11.17 16.20
C TYR A 165 6.82 10.11 16.90
N ALA A 166 8.15 10.22 16.83
CA ALA A 166 9.04 9.26 17.49
C ALA A 166 8.86 9.27 19.02
N GLN A 167 8.64 10.44 19.61
CA GLN A 167 8.35 10.56 21.04
C GLN A 167 6.99 9.93 21.41
N PHE A 168 5.94 10.20 20.62
CA PHE A 168 4.64 9.58 20.76
C PHE A 168 4.73 8.05 20.67
N SER A 169 5.36 7.55 19.62
CA SER A 169 5.54 6.12 19.34
C SER A 169 6.25 5.39 20.49
N LYS A 170 7.32 5.96 21.04
CA LYS A 170 8.03 5.37 22.20
C LYS A 170 7.15 5.30 23.44
N GLY A 171 6.28 6.31 23.62
CA GLY A 171 5.35 6.39 24.73
C GLY A 171 4.02 5.65 24.51
N PHE A 172 3.83 4.97 23.38
CA PHE A 172 2.59 4.27 23.04
C PHE A 172 2.60 2.87 23.68
N ASN A 173 1.96 2.74 24.85
CA ASN A 173 2.01 1.54 25.68
C ASN A 173 0.62 1.22 26.27
N PRO A 174 0.23 -0.08 26.39
CA PRO A 174 -1.07 -0.48 26.96
C PRO A 174 -1.36 0.12 28.35
N SER A 175 -0.36 0.33 29.20
CA SER A 175 -0.53 0.94 30.53
C SER A 175 -1.10 2.37 30.48
N ARG A 176 -0.76 3.14 29.44
CA ARG A 176 -1.25 4.51 29.22
C ARG A 176 -2.60 4.55 28.50
N TYR A 177 -2.94 3.47 27.80
CA TYR A 177 -4.18 3.34 27.01
C TYR A 177 -4.91 2.03 27.37
N PRO A 178 -5.36 1.86 28.63
CA PRO A 178 -5.89 0.58 29.13
C PRO A 178 -7.18 0.11 28.41
N ASP A 179 -7.90 1.05 27.79
CA ASP A 179 -9.12 0.81 27.02
C ASP A 179 -8.83 0.33 25.58
N ASP A 180 -7.60 0.53 25.07
CA ASP A 180 -7.21 0.08 23.74
C ASP A 180 -6.81 -1.40 23.74
N LYS A 181 -7.82 -2.26 23.59
CA LYS A 181 -7.62 -3.72 23.54
C LYS A 181 -6.85 -4.20 22.32
N LEU A 182 -6.85 -3.44 21.23
CA LEU A 182 -6.07 -3.77 20.05
C LEU A 182 -4.58 -3.52 20.32
N LEU A 183 -4.25 -2.39 20.94
CA LEU A 183 -2.88 -2.10 21.39
C LEU A 183 -2.39 -3.15 22.39
N GLU A 184 -3.20 -3.51 23.39
CA GLU A 184 -2.89 -4.57 24.34
C GLU A 184 -2.56 -5.89 23.61
N TYR A 185 -3.41 -6.30 22.66
CA TYR A 185 -3.21 -7.52 21.89
C TYR A 185 -1.92 -7.48 21.04
N ILE A 186 -1.71 -6.41 20.27
CA ILE A 186 -0.51 -6.25 19.43
C ILE A 186 0.75 -6.33 20.31
N TRP A 187 0.76 -5.60 21.42
CA TRP A 187 1.92 -5.56 22.30
C TRP A 187 2.22 -6.93 22.92
N LEU A 188 1.20 -7.67 23.37
CA LEU A 188 1.38 -9.03 23.90
C LEU A 188 1.86 -10.03 22.83
N GLN A 189 1.31 -9.96 21.62
CA GLN A 189 1.68 -10.86 20.51
C GLN A 189 3.14 -10.67 20.08
N TYR A 190 3.56 -9.42 19.85
CA TYR A 190 4.89 -9.15 19.29
C TYR A 190 6.02 -9.20 20.32
N ASN A 191 5.70 -9.02 21.61
CA ASN A 191 6.67 -9.22 22.70
C ASN A 191 6.65 -10.65 23.27
N PHE A 192 5.87 -11.58 22.71
CA PHE A 192 5.76 -12.97 23.18
C PHE A 192 5.45 -13.08 24.68
N CYS A 193 4.42 -12.34 25.11
CA CYS A 193 4.04 -12.26 26.51
C CYS A 193 2.79 -13.07 26.85
N LEU A 194 2.72 -13.55 28.11
CA LEU A 194 1.57 -14.28 28.63
C LEU A 194 0.33 -13.39 28.68
N HIS A 195 -0.69 -13.69 27.87
CA HIS A 195 -2.03 -13.19 28.12
C HIS A 195 -2.55 -13.86 29.39
N LYS A 196 -3.25 -13.13 30.28
CA LYS A 196 -3.84 -13.68 31.54
C LYS A 196 -4.76 -14.92 31.35
N LYS A 197 -5.01 -15.35 30.10
CA LYS A 197 -5.76 -16.54 29.71
C LYS A 197 -5.18 -17.18 28.43
N GLN A 198 -4.07 -17.92 28.49
CA GLN A 198 -3.93 -19.26 27.87
C GLN A 198 -2.49 -19.78 27.89
N TYR A 199 -2.42 -21.11 28.06
CA TYR A 199 -1.28 -21.98 27.89
C TYR A 199 -1.01 -22.18 26.39
N ILE A 200 0.22 -21.94 25.92
CA ILE A 200 1.00 -22.77 24.97
C ILE A 200 2.21 -21.93 24.48
N GLN A 201 3.39 -22.53 24.60
CA GLN A 201 4.75 -22.03 24.32
C GLN A 201 5.38 -21.09 25.37
N ARG A 202 6.72 -21.09 25.44
CA ARG A 202 7.57 -20.40 26.44
C ARG A 202 7.38 -18.86 26.38
N LEU A 203 6.27 -18.38 26.88
CA LEU A 203 5.97 -16.95 27.03
C LEU A 203 6.52 -16.48 28.38
N HIS A 204 7.07 -15.27 28.42
CA HIS A 204 7.53 -14.65 29.65
C HIS A 204 6.47 -13.67 30.19
N ASN A 205 6.61 -13.32 31.48
CA ASN A 205 5.89 -12.16 31.99
C ASN A 205 6.51 -10.91 31.37
N CYS A 206 5.71 -10.16 30.62
CA CYS A 206 6.10 -8.87 30.10
C CYS A 206 6.48 -7.94 31.25
N SER A 207 7.59 -7.22 31.10
CA SER A 207 7.92 -6.09 31.96
C SER A 207 7.12 -4.85 31.53
N GLU A 208 7.32 -3.69 32.15
CA GLU A 208 6.80 -2.42 31.62
C GLU A 208 7.82 -1.72 30.69
N GLN A 209 8.90 -2.41 30.32
CA GLN A 209 10.04 -1.83 29.61
C GLN A 209 9.98 -2.05 28.09
N GLU A 210 9.19 -3.00 27.60
CA GLU A 210 9.06 -3.31 26.18
C GLU A 210 8.28 -2.20 25.45
N SER A 211 8.82 -1.74 24.33
CA SER A 211 8.22 -0.69 23.52
C SER A 211 7.71 -1.22 22.19
N ILE A 212 6.49 -0.84 21.82
CA ILE A 212 5.94 -1.13 20.49
C ILE A 212 6.79 -0.50 19.37
N ALA A 213 7.53 0.57 19.68
CA ALA A 213 8.45 1.24 18.76
C ALA A 213 9.63 0.35 18.31
N GLU A 214 9.92 -0.73 19.05
CA GLU A 214 10.97 -1.68 18.69
C GLU A 214 10.49 -2.74 17.69
N ILE A 215 9.17 -2.88 17.48
CA ILE A 215 8.61 -3.83 16.53
C ILE A 215 8.92 -3.36 15.11
N PRO A 216 9.67 -4.13 14.30
CA PRO A 216 10.09 -3.69 12.97
C PRO A 216 8.92 -3.36 12.03
N MET A 217 7.82 -4.12 12.12
CA MET A 217 6.62 -3.88 11.31
C MET A 217 5.93 -2.57 11.68
N TYR A 218 5.86 -2.24 12.98
CA TYR A 218 5.28 -1.00 13.48
C TYR A 218 6.15 0.21 13.12
N ASN A 219 7.47 0.09 13.32
CA ASN A 219 8.43 1.16 13.05
C ASN A 219 8.81 1.29 11.57
N SER A 220 8.21 0.49 10.69
CA SER A 220 8.43 0.60 9.24
C SER A 220 8.03 1.98 8.70
N GLY A 221 7.17 2.72 9.40
CA GLY A 221 6.72 4.07 9.06
C GLY A 221 5.89 4.13 7.77
N PHE A 222 5.55 2.96 7.22
CA PHE A 222 4.81 2.82 5.98
C PHE A 222 3.37 3.30 6.22
N HIS A 223 2.90 4.25 5.41
CA HIS A 223 1.67 5.05 5.59
C HIS A 223 1.64 6.05 6.75
N THR A 224 2.59 6.08 7.69
CA THR A 224 2.57 7.04 8.81
C THR A 224 2.44 8.48 8.32
N PHE A 225 3.24 8.86 7.31
CA PHE A 225 3.15 10.18 6.68
C PHE A 225 1.78 10.45 6.09
N ASN A 226 1.29 9.54 5.25
CA ASN A 226 -0.01 9.67 4.61
C ASN A 226 -1.16 9.72 5.64
N MET A 227 -1.04 9.01 6.77
CA MET A 227 -2.01 9.00 7.85
C MET A 227 -2.04 10.34 8.59
N ILE A 228 -0.88 10.84 9.01
CA ILE A 228 -0.76 12.16 9.65
C ILE A 228 -1.28 13.24 8.70
N TYR A 229 -0.88 13.18 7.42
CA TYR A 229 -1.34 14.12 6.42
C TYR A 229 -2.86 14.04 6.18
N ALA A 230 -3.44 12.84 6.19
CA ALA A 230 -4.89 12.67 6.06
C ALA A 230 -5.66 13.30 7.25
N ALA A 231 -5.14 13.13 8.47
CA ALA A 231 -5.70 13.75 9.66
C ALA A 231 -5.57 15.28 9.61
N ASP A 232 -4.38 15.81 9.28
CA ASP A 232 -4.12 17.24 9.14
C ASP A 232 -5.02 17.88 8.06
N MET A 233 -5.14 17.25 6.89
CA MET A 233 -6.06 17.70 5.83
C MET A 233 -7.50 17.78 6.32
N PHE A 234 -7.96 16.80 7.09
CA PHE A 234 -9.32 16.78 7.62
C PHE A 234 -9.53 17.89 8.65
N VAL A 235 -8.60 18.07 9.60
CA VAL A 235 -8.64 19.13 10.61
C VAL A 235 -8.61 20.50 9.95
N LYS A 236 -7.74 20.72 8.96
CA LYS A 236 -7.70 21.97 8.18
C LYS A 236 -9.02 22.23 7.48
N ALA A 237 -9.62 21.22 6.84
CA ALA A 237 -10.91 21.37 6.18
C ALA A 237 -12.03 21.78 7.16
N LEU A 238 -12.06 21.17 8.36
CA LEU A 238 -12.99 21.54 9.42
C LEU A 238 -12.72 22.97 9.94
N HIS A 239 -11.46 23.32 10.14
CA HIS A 239 -11.05 24.65 10.59
C HIS A 239 -11.51 25.72 9.58
N TYR A 240 -11.26 25.52 8.29
CA TYR A 240 -11.74 26.41 7.23
C TYR A 240 -13.26 26.49 7.17
N MET A 241 -13.96 25.37 7.35
CA MET A 241 -15.43 25.36 7.38
C MET A 241 -16.00 26.15 8.55
N HIS A 242 -15.33 26.10 9.71
CA HIS A 242 -15.75 26.79 10.92
C HIS A 242 -15.41 28.30 10.89
N HIS A 243 -14.27 28.67 10.30
CA HIS A 243 -13.75 30.04 10.30
C HIS A 243 -13.99 30.80 8.99
N SER A 244 -14.45 30.15 7.91
CA SER A 244 -14.92 30.88 6.74
C SER A 244 -16.18 31.66 7.11
N PRO A 245 -16.19 33.00 7.07
CA PRO A 245 -17.44 33.75 7.02
C PRO A 245 -18.18 33.20 5.80
N GLY A 246 -19.37 32.63 6.02
CA GLY A 246 -20.03 31.77 5.04
C GLY A 246 -19.91 32.37 3.65
N LEU A 247 -19.27 31.65 2.72
CA LEU A 247 -19.03 32.08 1.34
C LEU A 247 -20.23 32.89 0.86
N GLY A 248 -20.02 34.20 0.80
CA GLY A 248 -21.07 35.18 0.57
C GLY A 248 -21.75 34.85 -0.76
N THR A 249 -22.99 34.37 -0.67
CA THR A 249 -23.94 34.48 -1.76
C THR A 249 -25.00 35.45 -1.28
N SER A 250 -24.80 36.72 -1.66
CA SER A 250 -25.84 37.73 -1.61
C SER A 250 -27.06 37.21 -2.36
N GLY A 251 -28.14 36.93 -1.63
CA GLY A 251 -29.46 36.75 -2.20
C GLY A 251 -29.83 35.32 -2.61
N MET A 252 -29.89 34.38 -1.65
CA MET A 252 -30.88 33.28 -1.73
C MET A 252 -31.12 32.66 -0.35
N SER A 253 -32.37 32.33 -0.05
CA SER A 253 -32.90 32.09 1.30
C SER A 253 -32.14 31.02 2.08
N LYS A 254 -32.04 31.22 3.41
CA LYS A 254 -31.58 30.27 4.44
C LYS A 254 -32.41 28.97 4.47
N LYS A 255 -32.32 28.14 3.43
CA LYS A 255 -32.84 26.76 3.44
C LYS A 255 -31.65 25.80 3.53
N VAL A 256 -31.48 25.23 4.73
CA VAL A 256 -30.76 23.99 5.04
C VAL A 256 -29.48 23.79 4.20
N TYR A 257 -28.41 24.45 4.61
CA TYR A 257 -27.08 24.21 4.04
C TYR A 257 -26.69 22.76 4.33
N ASN A 258 -26.60 21.96 3.27
CA ASN A 258 -26.20 20.56 3.36
C ASN A 258 -24.68 20.51 3.61
N TYR A 259 -24.27 20.46 4.89
CA TYR A 259 -22.87 20.36 5.34
C TYR A 259 -22.07 19.26 4.62
N ARG A 260 -22.77 18.26 4.06
CA ARG A 260 -22.25 17.16 3.27
C ARG A 260 -21.35 17.57 2.08
N TYR A 261 -21.56 18.75 1.49
CA TYR A 261 -20.79 19.18 0.30
C TYR A 261 -19.63 20.14 0.62
N LYS A 262 -19.64 20.81 1.78
CA LYS A 262 -18.61 21.83 2.11
C LYS A 262 -17.24 21.23 2.36
N VAL A 263 -17.17 20.14 3.14
CA VAL A 263 -15.89 19.48 3.44
C VAL A 263 -15.23 18.96 2.17
N SER A 264 -16.00 18.36 1.26
CA SER A 264 -15.45 17.84 0.01
C SER A 264 -15.05 18.94 -0.97
N PHE A 265 -15.77 20.07 -0.99
CA PHE A 265 -15.36 21.24 -1.77
C PHE A 265 -14.03 21.83 -1.25
N ILE A 266 -13.89 22.00 0.06
CA ILE A 266 -12.66 22.52 0.68
C ILE A 266 -11.51 21.53 0.48
N LEU A 267 -11.76 20.23 0.66
CA LEU A 267 -10.75 19.20 0.39
C LEU A 267 -10.30 19.23 -1.07
N LEU A 268 -11.21 19.43 -2.03
CA LEU A 268 -10.85 19.57 -3.44
C LEU A 268 -9.92 20.77 -3.65
N GLN A 269 -10.21 21.93 -3.05
CA GLN A 269 -9.37 23.12 -3.14
C GLN A 269 -7.97 22.89 -2.53
N LEU A 270 -7.91 22.31 -1.34
CA LEU A 270 -6.65 21.96 -0.68
C LEU A 270 -5.84 20.95 -1.51
N TYR A 271 -6.51 19.98 -2.12
CA TYR A 271 -5.87 18.99 -3.01
C TYR A 271 -5.27 19.64 -4.26
N THR A 272 -6.01 20.55 -4.91
CA THR A 272 -5.53 21.26 -6.10
C THR A 272 -4.37 22.21 -5.80
N CYS A 273 -4.37 22.87 -4.63
CA CYS A 273 -3.23 23.70 -4.22
C CYS A 273 -1.98 22.87 -3.92
N ALA A 274 -2.11 21.71 -3.26
CA ALA A 274 -0.97 20.83 -2.98
C ALA A 274 -0.32 20.28 -4.26
N PHE A 275 -1.09 19.97 -5.30
CA PHE A 275 -0.58 19.52 -6.61
C PHE A 275 -0.03 20.65 -7.49
N MET A 276 -0.31 21.92 -7.20
CA MET A 276 0.27 23.05 -7.93
C MET A 276 1.74 23.31 -7.56
N PHE A 277 2.20 22.83 -6.40
CA PHE A 277 3.58 23.00 -5.92
C PHE A 277 4.52 21.83 -6.26
N THR A 278 4.04 20.83 -7.03
CA THR A 278 4.84 19.66 -7.43
C THR A 278 5.04 19.53 -8.95
N LYS A 279 4.90 20.62 -9.70
CA LYS A 279 5.30 20.71 -11.12
C LYS A 279 6.51 21.60 -11.32
#